data_AF-A0A6C0CX69-F1
#
_entry.id   AF-A0A6C0CX69-F1
#
_cell.length_a   1.000
_cell.length_b   1.000
_cell.length_c   1.000
_cell.angle_alpha   90.00
_cell.angle_beta   90.00
_cell.angle_gamma   90.00
#
_symmetry.space_group_name_H-M   'P 1'
#
loop_
_entity.id
_entity.type
_entity.pdbx_description
1 polymer ?
#
loop_
_entity_poly.entity_id
_entity_poly.type
_entity_poly.pdbx_seq_one_letter_code
_entity_poly.pdbx_strand_id
1 'polypeptide(L)'
;MNFNINFYIIYNIQMSKIKKNDSKKTKKIKMGKKKKDDNIDCHNCIDCKKSTNCKNCKRCDKCTCCINCDDCSVCCHCVKCKNCKKCSDCKNCKNCVECVDCKNCKDCVGCVGCVNCEGCVGLVNAKNVKMVKKGGDCGCEKNK
;
A
#
# COMPACT_ATOMS: atom_id res chain seq x y z
N MET A 1 -39.33 -26.22 -37.16
CA MET A 1 -38.20 -25.27 -37.07
C MET A 1 -38.44 -24.28 -35.92
N ASN A 2 -38.16 -24.64 -34.66
CA ASN A 2 -38.32 -23.69 -33.53
C ASN A 2 -37.52 -24.10 -32.28
N PHE A 3 -36.23 -24.44 -32.44
CA PHE A 3 -35.35 -24.79 -31.30
C PHE A 3 -34.25 -23.76 -31.00
N ASN A 4 -34.23 -22.60 -31.67
CA ASN A 4 -33.14 -21.62 -31.54
C ASN A 4 -33.53 -20.25 -30.93
N ILE A 5 -34.81 -19.98 -30.69
CA ILE A 5 -35.24 -18.67 -30.15
C ILE A 5 -35.08 -18.62 -28.62
N ASN A 6 -35.23 -19.76 -27.94
CA ASN A 6 -35.23 -19.81 -26.47
C ASN A 6 -33.82 -19.59 -25.86
N PHE A 7 -32.75 -20.03 -26.53
CA PHE A 7 -31.38 -19.88 -26.04
C PHE A 7 -30.89 -18.42 -26.12
N TYR A 8 -31.25 -17.69 -27.18
CA TYR A 8 -30.88 -16.28 -27.35
C TYR A 8 -31.59 -15.37 -26.36
N ILE A 9 -32.85 -15.69 -26.01
CA ILE A 9 -33.60 -14.94 -24.99
C ILE A 9 -33.00 -15.20 -23.59
N ILE A 10 -32.66 -16.45 -23.26
CA ILE A 10 -32.03 -16.80 -21.97
C ILE A 10 -30.66 -16.11 -21.82
N TYR A 11 -29.83 -16.10 -22.87
CA TYR A 11 -28.51 -15.45 -22.85
C TYR A 11 -28.62 -13.92 -22.65
N ASN A 12 -29.60 -13.27 -23.28
CA ASN A 12 -29.86 -11.84 -23.10
C ASN A 12 -30.47 -11.51 -21.72
N ILE A 13 -31.27 -12.40 -21.13
CA ILE A 13 -31.77 -12.26 -19.75
C ILE A 13 -30.63 -12.39 -18.73
N GLN A 14 -29.63 -13.25 -18.96
CA GLN A 14 -28.43 -13.32 -18.11
C GLN A 14 -27.57 -12.05 -18.23
N MET A 15 -27.32 -11.55 -19.44
CA MET A 15 -26.49 -10.35 -19.65
C MET A 15 -27.13 -9.06 -19.12
N SER A 16 -28.47 -8.97 -19.13
CA SER A 16 -29.20 -7.83 -18.54
C SER A 16 -29.25 -7.86 -17.00
N LYS A 17 -29.02 -9.02 -16.36
CA LYS A 17 -28.87 -9.14 -14.90
C LYS A 17 -27.44 -8.82 -14.43
N ILE A 18 -26.42 -9.07 -15.24
CA ILE A 18 -25.01 -8.78 -14.89
C ILE A 18 -24.73 -7.26 -14.88
N LYS A 19 -25.35 -6.47 -15.77
CA LYS A 19 -25.16 -5.01 -15.83
C LYS A 19 -25.77 -4.22 -14.67
N LYS A 20 -26.51 -4.86 -13.76
CA LYS A 20 -27.20 -4.19 -12.64
C LYS A 20 -26.43 -4.23 -11.31
N ASN A 21 -25.22 -4.82 -11.27
CA ASN A 21 -24.45 -4.93 -10.03
C ASN A 21 -23.38 -3.85 -9.79
N ASP A 22 -23.15 -2.92 -10.72
CA ASP A 22 -22.11 -1.89 -10.58
C ASP A 22 -22.60 -0.48 -10.22
N SER A 23 -23.77 -0.36 -9.58
CA SER A 23 -24.21 0.95 -9.08
C SER A 23 -24.96 0.85 -7.75
N LYS A 24 -24.22 0.82 -6.64
CA LYS A 24 -24.64 1.38 -5.33
C LYS A 24 -23.53 1.22 -4.29
N LYS A 25 -22.60 2.18 -4.27
CA LYS A 25 -22.42 3.08 -3.11
C LYS A 25 -21.21 3.98 -3.33
N THR A 26 -21.46 5.16 -3.88
CA THR A 26 -20.82 6.39 -3.41
C THR A 26 -21.19 6.58 -1.94
N LYS A 27 -20.54 5.81 -1.06
CA LYS A 27 -20.62 6.00 0.39
C LYS A 27 -19.82 7.27 0.69
N LYS A 28 -20.53 8.31 1.11
CA LYS A 28 -20.03 9.49 1.83
C LYS A 28 -18.67 9.19 2.48
N ILE A 29 -17.67 10.00 2.16
CA ILE A 29 -16.41 10.11 2.91
C ILE A 29 -16.81 10.55 4.32
N LYS A 30 -17.09 9.59 5.20
CA LYS A 30 -17.18 9.82 6.63
C LYS A 30 -15.78 9.59 7.16
N MET A 31 -15.09 10.69 7.43
CA MET A 31 -13.91 10.72 8.29
C MET A 31 -14.38 10.26 9.68
N GLY A 32 -14.24 8.97 10.01
CA GLY A 32 -14.81 8.46 11.25
C GLY A 32 -14.70 6.96 11.46
N LYS A 33 -13.66 6.57 12.20
CA LYS A 33 -13.52 5.41 13.10
C LYS A 33 -14.42 4.20 12.79
N LYS A 34 -14.02 3.37 11.84
CA LYS A 34 -14.48 1.97 11.83
C LYS A 34 -13.53 1.13 12.67
N LYS A 35 -13.86 0.99 13.97
CA LYS A 35 -13.41 -0.17 14.75
C LYS A 35 -14.17 -1.38 14.22
N LYS A 36 -13.53 -2.15 13.35
CA LYS A 36 -13.88 -3.53 13.09
C LYS A 36 -12.55 -4.26 13.03
N ASP A 37 -12.31 -5.05 14.05
CA ASP A 37 -11.25 -6.05 14.03
C ASP A 37 -11.53 -6.89 12.76
N ASP A 38 -10.55 -6.95 11.86
CA ASP A 38 -10.59 -7.74 10.63
C ASP A 38 -11.43 -7.17 9.45
N ASN A 39 -11.26 -5.87 9.12
CA ASN A 39 -11.89 -5.33 7.91
C ASN A 39 -11.06 -5.63 6.64
N ILE A 40 -11.50 -6.63 5.89
CA ILE A 40 -11.05 -6.92 4.53
C ILE A 40 -11.43 -5.74 3.62
N ASP A 41 -10.50 -5.26 2.79
CA ASP A 41 -10.65 -4.19 1.80
C ASP A 41 -10.96 -2.80 2.39
N CYS A 42 -10.01 -2.25 3.13
CA CYS A 42 -10.08 -0.84 3.58
C CYS A 42 -9.73 0.12 2.43
N HIS A 43 -10.53 1.17 2.23
CA HIS A 43 -10.27 2.21 1.21
C HIS A 43 -10.41 3.60 1.83
N ASN A 44 -9.42 4.48 1.62
CA ASN A 44 -9.42 5.86 2.15
C ASN A 44 -9.72 5.92 3.67
N CYS A 45 -9.20 4.95 4.41
CA CYS A 45 -9.45 4.82 5.85
C CYS A 45 -8.26 5.37 6.66
N ILE A 46 -8.52 5.72 7.91
CA ILE A 46 -7.51 6.14 8.88
C ILE A 46 -7.59 5.16 10.04
N ASP A 47 -6.45 4.79 10.61
CA ASP A 47 -6.36 3.85 11.75
C ASP A 47 -6.91 2.46 11.43
N CYS A 48 -6.54 1.91 10.26
CA CYS A 48 -6.85 0.52 9.94
C CYS A 48 -6.05 -0.40 10.86
N LYS A 49 -6.70 -1.38 11.48
CA LYS A 49 -6.02 -2.40 12.28
C LYS A 49 -6.37 -3.78 11.77
N LYS A 50 -5.39 -4.70 11.76
CA LYS A 50 -5.59 -6.11 11.42
C LYS A 50 -6.42 -6.31 10.14
N SER A 51 -6.15 -5.48 9.14
CA SER A 51 -6.97 -5.38 7.93
C SER A 51 -6.19 -5.85 6.71
N THR A 52 -6.89 -6.44 5.74
CA THR A 52 -6.28 -6.92 4.49
C THR A 52 -6.65 -5.98 3.35
N ASN A 53 -5.77 -5.83 2.35
CA ASN A 53 -6.00 -5.06 1.13
C ASN A 53 -6.35 -3.58 1.40
N CYS A 54 -5.63 -2.94 2.32
CA CYS A 54 -5.83 -1.52 2.59
C CYS A 54 -5.32 -0.69 1.40
N LYS A 55 -6.14 0.20 0.83
CA LYS A 55 -5.77 1.10 -0.27
C LYS A 55 -5.95 2.55 0.13
N ASN A 56 -4.97 3.39 -0.16
CA ASN A 56 -5.00 4.83 0.13
C ASN A 56 -5.34 5.14 1.60
N CYS A 57 -4.89 4.29 2.53
CA CYS A 57 -5.19 4.42 3.95
C CYS A 57 -4.04 5.10 4.70
N LYS A 58 -4.32 5.62 5.88
CA LYS A 58 -3.32 6.20 6.79
C LYS A 58 -3.29 5.46 8.11
N ARG A 59 -2.12 5.37 8.74
CA ARG A 59 -1.95 4.77 10.07
C ARG A 59 -2.46 3.33 10.13
N CYS A 60 -2.05 2.50 9.17
CA CYS A 60 -2.38 1.08 9.17
C CYS A 60 -1.50 0.32 10.15
N ASP A 61 -2.07 -0.50 11.02
CA ASP A 61 -1.35 -1.29 12.01
C ASP A 61 -1.69 -2.77 11.87
N LYS A 62 -0.67 -3.63 11.77
CA LYS A 62 -0.83 -5.09 11.60
C LYS A 62 -1.68 -5.46 10.38
N CYS A 63 -1.55 -4.70 9.29
CA CYS A 63 -2.31 -4.93 8.06
C CYS A 63 -1.52 -5.75 7.03
N THR A 64 -2.24 -6.41 6.14
CA THR A 64 -1.66 -7.21 5.06
C THR A 64 -2.03 -6.59 3.72
N CYS A 65 -1.11 -6.59 2.75
CA CYS A 65 -1.35 -6.10 1.39
C CYS A 65 -1.79 -4.61 1.36
N CYS A 66 -1.04 -3.72 2.00
CA CYS A 66 -1.30 -2.29 1.93
C CYS A 66 -0.80 -1.69 0.61
N ILE A 67 -1.61 -0.88 -0.07
CA ILE A 67 -1.29 -0.26 -1.35
C ILE A 67 -1.50 1.26 -1.25
N ASN A 68 -0.48 2.04 -1.60
CA ASN A 68 -0.51 3.50 -1.55
C ASN A 68 -0.94 4.04 -0.16
N CYS A 69 -0.52 3.39 0.92
CA CYS A 69 -0.84 3.81 2.28
C CYS A 69 0.31 4.62 2.89
N ASP A 70 -0.03 5.49 3.84
CA ASP A 70 0.93 6.27 4.62
C ASP A 70 0.95 5.82 6.08
N ASP A 71 2.12 5.89 6.72
CA ASP A 71 2.34 5.58 8.14
C ASP A 71 1.91 4.16 8.53
N CYS A 72 2.26 3.17 7.71
CA CYS A 72 2.01 1.75 8.03
C CYS A 72 2.96 1.23 9.11
N SER A 73 2.47 0.46 10.07
CA SER A 73 3.24 -0.14 11.15
C SER A 73 2.99 -1.63 11.25
N VAL A 74 4.05 -2.44 11.35
CA VAL A 74 3.95 -3.90 11.54
C VAL A 74 3.09 -4.57 10.44
N CYS A 75 3.16 -4.08 9.21
CA CYS A 75 2.38 -4.57 8.08
C CYS A 75 3.20 -5.51 7.17
N CYS A 76 2.53 -6.40 6.46
CA CYS A 76 3.16 -7.29 5.47
C CYS A 76 2.72 -6.93 4.05
N HIS A 77 3.62 -7.13 3.07
CA HIS A 77 3.36 -6.92 1.64
C HIS A 77 2.88 -5.49 1.30
N CYS A 78 3.56 -4.48 1.84
CA CYS A 78 3.25 -3.08 1.53
C CYS A 78 3.77 -2.71 0.13
N VAL A 79 2.94 -2.07 -0.69
CA VAL A 79 3.28 -1.65 -2.05
C VAL A 79 3.05 -0.15 -2.20
N LYS A 80 4.05 0.58 -2.70
CA LYS A 80 3.97 2.04 -2.93
C LYS A 80 3.55 2.84 -1.69
N CYS A 81 3.86 2.34 -0.50
CA CYS A 81 3.54 2.98 0.76
C CYS A 81 4.65 3.96 1.20
N LYS A 82 4.34 4.86 2.12
CA LYS A 82 5.30 5.80 2.70
C LYS A 82 5.36 5.67 4.22
N ASN A 83 6.51 6.00 4.79
CA ASN A 83 6.75 6.01 6.24
C ASN A 83 6.40 4.68 6.92
N CYS A 84 6.69 3.56 6.25
CA CYS A 84 6.46 2.23 6.81
C CYS A 84 7.43 1.95 7.97
N LYS A 85 6.95 1.37 9.06
CA LYS A 85 7.76 1.02 10.24
C LYS A 85 7.60 -0.45 10.56
N LYS A 86 8.72 -1.17 10.73
CA LYS A 86 8.73 -2.59 11.13
C LYS A 86 7.86 -3.47 10.21
N CYS A 87 7.77 -3.13 8.94
CA CYS A 87 7.00 -3.87 7.94
C CYS A 87 7.87 -4.91 7.23
N SER A 88 7.25 -5.95 6.67
CA SER A 88 7.93 -6.97 5.86
C SER A 88 7.48 -6.92 4.41
N ASP A 89 8.34 -7.40 3.50
CA ASP A 89 8.06 -7.54 2.06
C ASP A 89 7.58 -6.25 1.40
N CYS A 90 8.18 -5.11 1.77
CA CYS A 90 7.81 -3.81 1.20
C CYS A 90 8.33 -3.69 -0.24
N LYS A 91 7.50 -3.18 -1.16
CA LYS A 91 7.87 -2.95 -2.57
C LYS A 91 7.60 -1.51 -2.98
N ASN A 92 8.57 -0.88 -3.63
CA ASN A 92 8.45 0.51 -4.14
C ASN A 92 8.01 1.51 -3.05
N CYS A 93 8.38 1.28 -1.78
CA CYS A 93 8.02 2.15 -0.67
C CYS A 93 9.08 3.23 -0.44
N LYS A 94 8.71 4.29 0.29
CA LYS A 94 9.61 5.39 0.67
C LYS A 94 9.66 5.58 2.17
N ASN A 95 10.80 6.02 2.69
CA ASN A 95 11.00 6.31 4.12
C ASN A 95 10.67 5.11 5.02
N CYS A 96 11.05 3.89 4.62
CA CYS A 96 10.85 2.71 5.46
C CYS A 96 11.85 2.70 6.61
N VAL A 97 11.41 2.34 7.80
CA VAL A 97 12.25 2.28 9.01
C VAL A 97 12.15 0.89 9.62
N GLU A 98 13.29 0.24 9.86
CA GLU A 98 13.38 -1.09 10.48
C GLU A 98 12.54 -2.15 9.75
N CYS A 99 12.37 -2.01 8.44
CA CYS A 99 11.61 -2.97 7.64
C CYS A 99 12.50 -4.12 7.17
N VAL A 100 11.88 -5.25 6.85
CA VAL A 100 12.56 -6.47 6.40
C VAL A 100 12.18 -6.77 4.95
N ASP A 101 13.12 -7.25 4.15
CA ASP A 101 12.95 -7.70 2.76
C ASP A 101 12.33 -6.64 1.84
N CYS A 102 12.80 -5.39 1.96
CA CYS A 102 12.33 -4.30 1.11
C CYS A 102 12.92 -4.40 -0.31
N LYS A 103 12.11 -4.16 -1.34
CA LYS A 103 12.51 -4.20 -2.75
C LYS A 103 12.22 -2.88 -3.44
N ASN A 104 13.19 -2.34 -4.18
CA ASN A 104 13.05 -1.08 -4.93
C ASN A 104 12.57 0.11 -4.05
N CYS A 105 12.94 0.13 -2.77
CA CYS A 105 12.51 1.18 -1.85
C CYS A 105 13.51 2.34 -1.83
N LYS A 106 13.05 3.53 -1.41
CA LYS A 106 13.90 4.73 -1.31
C LYS A 106 13.96 5.26 0.10
N ASP A 107 15.09 5.87 0.46
CA ASP A 107 15.30 6.61 1.72
C ASP A 107 14.99 5.77 2.96
N CYS A 108 15.34 4.48 2.94
CA CYS A 108 15.07 3.57 4.05
C CYS A 108 16.16 3.64 5.12
N VAL A 109 15.79 3.42 6.39
CA VAL A 109 16.67 3.52 7.55
C VAL A 109 16.61 2.22 8.34
N GLY A 110 17.76 1.61 8.63
CA GLY A 110 17.81 0.45 9.54
C GLY A 110 17.12 -0.80 9.01
N CYS A 111 16.87 -0.90 7.70
CA CYS A 111 16.16 -2.03 7.12
C CYS A 111 17.09 -3.23 6.86
N VAL A 112 16.54 -4.44 6.94
CA VAL A 112 17.27 -5.71 6.77
C VAL A 112 16.84 -6.38 5.46
N GLY A 113 17.78 -6.99 4.73
CA GLY A 113 17.46 -7.80 3.53
C GLY A 113 16.98 -6.98 2.33
N CYS A 114 17.35 -5.69 2.26
CA CYS A 114 16.87 -4.80 1.21
C CYS A 114 17.50 -5.11 -0.16
N VAL A 115 16.72 -5.07 -1.24
CA VAL A 115 17.19 -5.31 -2.61
C VAL A 115 16.85 -4.12 -3.52
N ASN A 116 17.80 -3.69 -4.36
CA ASN A 116 17.61 -2.62 -5.34
C ASN A 116 17.12 -1.29 -4.73
N CYS A 117 17.50 -0.99 -3.48
CA CYS A 117 17.04 0.21 -2.78
C CYS A 117 17.98 1.39 -3.03
N GLU A 118 17.48 2.62 -2.89
CA GLU A 118 18.22 3.85 -3.18
C GLU A 118 18.20 4.81 -1.98
N GLY A 119 19.32 5.51 -1.70
CA GLY A 119 19.37 6.55 -0.66
C GLY A 119 19.17 6.05 0.76
N CYS A 120 19.38 4.76 1.00
CA CYS A 120 19.13 4.13 2.28
C CYS A 120 20.36 4.19 3.21
N VAL A 121 20.13 4.24 4.53
CA VAL A 121 21.16 4.31 5.57
C VAL A 121 20.98 3.21 6.60
N GLY A 122 22.07 2.72 7.19
CA GLY A 122 22.03 1.69 8.22
C GLY A 122 21.42 0.36 7.77
N LEU A 123 21.55 0.01 6.48
CA LEU A 123 21.03 -1.24 5.95
C LEU A 123 21.87 -2.45 6.41
N VAL A 124 21.20 -3.56 6.69
CA VAL A 124 21.84 -4.85 7.00
C VAL A 124 21.48 -5.87 5.93
N ASN A 125 22.45 -6.68 5.48
CA ASN A 125 22.25 -7.74 4.47
C ASN A 125 21.57 -7.26 3.16
N ALA A 126 21.90 -6.05 2.70
CA ALA A 126 21.29 -5.48 1.51
C ALA A 126 22.05 -5.83 0.22
N LYS A 127 21.32 -5.93 -0.90
CA LYS A 127 21.82 -6.26 -2.23
C LYS A 127 21.46 -5.17 -3.24
N ASN A 128 22.35 -4.87 -4.18
CA ASN A 128 22.12 -3.90 -5.27
C ASN A 128 21.65 -2.51 -4.80
N VAL A 129 22.22 -2.00 -3.70
CA VAL A 129 21.81 -0.69 -3.15
C VAL A 129 22.55 0.42 -3.87
N LYS A 130 21.80 1.44 -4.33
CA LYS A 130 22.37 2.69 -4.85
C LYS A 130 22.51 3.68 -3.71
N MET A 131 23.75 3.95 -3.31
CA MET A 131 24.04 5.00 -2.35
C MET A 131 23.92 6.35 -3.05
N VAL A 132 22.94 7.16 -2.64
CA VAL A 132 22.90 8.58 -3.03
C VAL A 132 23.79 9.31 -2.05
N LYS A 133 24.92 9.86 -2.53
CA LYS A 133 25.69 10.84 -1.75
C LYS A 133 24.75 12.02 -1.51
N LYS A 134 24.26 12.20 -0.28
CA LYS A 134 23.70 13.50 0.11
C LYS A 134 24.84 14.50 -0.04
N GLY A 135 24.77 15.36 -1.05
CA GLY A 135 25.62 16.54 -1.14
C GLY A 135 25.49 17.29 0.17
N GLY A 136 26.62 17.48 0.85
CA GLY A 136 26.67 18.28 2.05
C GLY A 136 26.59 19.75 1.65
N ASP A 137 25.53 20.42 2.06
CA ASP A 137 25.55 21.87 2.23
C ASP A 137 25.81 22.13 3.71
N CYS A 138 27.09 22.02 4.12
CA CYS A 138 27.59 22.70 5.30
C CYS A 138 27.83 24.19 4.93
N GLY A 139 26.76 24.93 4.71
CA GLY A 139 26.80 26.38 4.58
C GLY A 139 26.82 27.04 5.95
N CYS A 140 28.01 27.32 6.48
CA CYS A 140 28.16 28.29 7.56
C CYS A 140 27.93 29.70 6.98
N GLU A 141 26.72 30.24 7.04
CA GLU A 141 26.52 31.68 6.86
C GLU A 141 26.71 32.38 8.21
N LYS A 142 27.92 32.90 8.38
CA LYS A 142 28.23 33.96 9.35
C LYS A 142 27.34 35.16 9.02
N ASN A 143 26.34 35.45 9.84
CA ASN A 143 25.76 36.80 9.87
C ASN A 143 26.46 37.61 10.94
N LYS A 144 27.02 38.73 10.45
CA LYS A 144 27.73 39.80 11.17
C LYS A 144 26.87 40.42 12.26
#